data_AF-A0A383BID5-F1
#
_entry.id   AF-A0A383BID5-F1
#
_cell.length_a   1.000
_cell.length_b   1.000
_cell.length_c   1.000
_cell.angle_alpha   90.00
_cell.angle_beta   90.00
_cell.angle_gamma   90.00
#
_symmetry.space_group_name_H-M   'P 1'
#
loop_
_entity.id
_entity.type
_entity.pdbx_description
1 polymer ?
#
loop_
_entity_poly.entity_id
_entity_poly.type
_entity_poly.pdbx_seq_one_letter_code
_entity_poly.pdbx_strand_id
1 'polypeptide(L)' 'MAGHSHWAGIKHKKGRADKERSKTFSKLSKEITVAAKLGSPEINSNPRLRAA' A
#
# COMPACT_ATOMS: atom_id res chain seq x y z
N MET A 1 -6.99 4.73 33.57
CA MET A 1 -5.70 5.14 32.97
C MET A 1 -4.96 3.89 32.53
N ALA A 2 -4.55 3.80 31.25
CA ALA A 2 -3.74 2.68 30.79
C ALA A 2 -2.37 2.75 31.49
N GLY A 3 -2.21 1.93 32.53
CA GLY A 3 -1.05 1.94 33.43
C GLY A 3 0.22 1.29 32.87
N HIS A 4 0.29 1.00 31.57
CA HIS A 4 1.43 0.31 30.97
C HIS A 4 1.89 1.04 29.71
N SER A 5 3.15 1.51 29.75
CA SER A 5 3.97 1.97 28.60
C SER A 5 3.18 2.60 27.44
N HIS A 6 3.07 3.93 27.44
CA HIS A 6 2.51 4.73 26.34
C HIS A 6 3.09 4.30 24.96
N TRP A 7 4.38 3.96 24.95
CA TRP A 7 5.07 3.46 23.76
C TRP A 7 4.57 2.09 23.29
N ALA A 8 4.27 1.15 24.19
CA ALA A 8 3.79 -0.18 23.82
C ALA A 8 2.46 -0.10 23.07
N GLY A 9 1.54 0.78 23.52
CA GLY A 9 0.28 1.05 22.82
C GLY A 9 0.50 1.58 21.40
N ILE A 10 1.40 2.55 21.24
CA ILE A 10 1.75 3.10 19.91
C ILE A 10 2.35 2.02 19.02
N LYS A 11 3.29 1.21 19.54
CA LYS A 11 3.94 0.14 18.78
C LYS A 11 2.92 -0.85 18.21
N HIS A 12 1.99 -1.32 19.03
CA HIS A 12 0.98 -2.30 18.58
C HIS A 12 0.02 -1.71 17.55
N LYS A 13 -0.45 -0.47 17.76
CA LYS A 13 -1.33 0.22 16.81
C LYS A 13 -0.62 0.45 15.47
N LYS A 14 0.62 0.94 15.51
CA LYS A 14 1.45 1.17 14.32
C LYS A 14 1.75 -0.13 13.59
N GLY A 15 2.17 -1.18 14.30
CA GLY A 15 2.49 -2.48 13.69
C GLY A 15 1.30 -3.12 12.97
N ARG A 16 0.08 -2.99 13.50
CA ARG A 16 -1.14 -3.44 12.81
C ARG A 16 -1.39 -2.62 11.54
N ALA A 17 -1.30 -1.29 11.63
CA ALA A 17 -1.51 -0.40 10.48
C ALA A 17 -0.47 -0.65 9.37
N ASP A 18 0.80 -0.82 9.74
CA ASP A 18 1.88 -1.07 8.79
C ASP A 18 1.74 -2.44 8.11
N LYS A 19 1.26 -3.47 8.83
CA LYS A 19 0.98 -4.80 8.26
C LYS A 19 -0.14 -4.76 7.22
N GLU A 20 -1.20 -3.99 7.46
CA GLU A 20 -2.28 -3.88 6.48
C GLU A 20 -1.87 -2.99 5.29
N ARG A 21 -1.13 -1.90 5.56
CA ARG A 21 -0.59 -1.03 4.51
C ARG A 21 0.37 -1.78 3.58
N SER A 22 1.26 -2.62 4.12
CA SER A 22 2.24 -3.34 3.31
C SER A 22 1.58 -4.31 2.35
N LYS A 23 0.54 -5.04 2.79
CA LYS A 23 -0.26 -5.92 1.92
C LYS A 23 -0.88 -5.15 0.75
N THR A 24 -1.51 -4.01 1.02
CA THR A 24 -2.14 -3.20 -0.02
C THR A 24 -1.09 -2.63 -0.98
N PHE A 25 0.03 -2.14 -0.46
CA PHE A 25 1.12 -1.59 -1.27
C PHE A 25 1.70 -2.64 -2.22
N SER A 26 1.91 -3.88 -1.76
CA SER A 26 2.38 -4.96 -2.61
C SER A 26 1.39 -5.31 -3.74
N LYS A 27 0.08 -5.18 -3.52
CA LYS A 27 -0.94 -5.39 -4.56
C LYS A 27 -0.89 -4.28 -5.61
N LEU A 28 -0.89 -3.02 -5.16
CA LEU A 28 -0.82 -1.85 -6.05
C LEU A 28 0.45 -1.86 -6.91
N SER A 29 1.61 -2.14 -6.31
CA SER A 29 2.87 -2.23 -7.05
C SER A 29 2.84 -3.28 -8.15
N LYS A 30 2.21 -4.44 -7.90
CA LYS A 30 2.01 -5.47 -8.92
C LYS A 30 1.07 -5.02 -10.02
N GLU A 31 -0.07 -4.42 -9.68
CA GLU A 31 -1.03 -3.91 -10.67
C GLU A 31 -0.43 -2.83 -11.57
N ILE A 32 0.29 -1.86 -11.00
CA ILE A 32 1.00 -0.82 -11.77
C ILE A 32 1.99 -1.47 -12.76
N THR A 33 2.78 -2.44 -12.28
CA THR A 33 3.78 -3.13 -13.13
C THR A 33 3.11 -3.92 -14.26
N VAL A 34 2.02 -4.62 -13.97
CA VAL A 34 1.28 -5.41 -14.97
C VAL A 34 0.57 -4.49 -15.97
N ALA A 35 -0.07 -3.42 -15.50
CA ALA A 35 -0.73 -2.45 -16.36
C ALA A 35 0.25 -1.76 -17.32
N ALA A 36 1.44 -1.39 -16.83
CA ALA A 36 2.50 -0.81 -17.65
C ALA A 36 3.08 -1.80 -18.68
N LYS A 37 3.12 -3.11 -18.37
CA LYS A 37 3.58 -4.16 -19.31
C LYS A 37 2.55 -4.50 -20.39
N LEU A 38 1.26 -4.50 -20.05
CA LEU A 38 0.19 -4.91 -20.96
C LEU A 38 -0.26 -3.80 -21.91
N GLY A 39 -0.09 -2.53 -21.51
CA GLY A 39 -0.47 -1.38 -22.32
C GLY A 39 0.72 -0.48 -22.66
N SER A 40 0.43 0.80 -22.90
CA SER A 40 1.48 1.80 -23.04
C SER A 40 2.08 2.15 -21.66
N PRO A 41 3.40 2.40 -21.56
CA PRO A 41 4.02 2.91 -20.34
C PRO A 41 3.58 4.35 -20.00
N GLU A 42 2.98 5.06 -20.96
CA GLU A 42 2.44 6.40 -20.76
C GLU A 42 1.08 6.36 -20.04
N ILE A 43 1.01 7.00 -18.86
CA ILE A 43 -0.18 7.04 -17.99
C ILE A 43 -1.41 7.63 -18.71
N ASN A 44 -1.19 8.58 -19.62
CA ASN A 44 -2.27 9.22 -20.36
C ASN A 44 -2.86 8.33 -21.46
N SER A 45 -2.09 7.36 -21.96
CA SER A 45 -2.49 6.46 -23.03
C SER A 45 -2.94 5.08 -22.53
N ASN A 46 -2.88 4.84 -21.23
CA ASN A 46 -3.23 3.57 -20.60
C ASN A 46 -4.24 3.78 -19.44
N PRO A 47 -5.56 3.67 -19.71
CA PRO A 47 -6.59 3.86 -18.69
C PRO A 47 -6.46 2.91 -17.49
N ARG A 48 -5.92 1.70 -17.72
CA ARG A 48 -5.69 0.70 -16.67
C ARG A 48 -4.55 1.11 -15.75
N LEU A 49 -3.48 1.70 -16.30
CA LEU A 49 -2.37 2.25 -15.50
C LEU A 49 -2.80 3.51 -14.73
N ARG A 50 -3.73 4.30 -15.27
CA ARG A 50 -4.26 5.50 -14.58
C ARG A 50 -5.11 5.16 -13.35
N ALA A 51 -5.78 4.02 -13.35
CA ALA A 51 -6.66 3.58 -12.27
C ALA A 51 -5.98 2.66 -11.25
N ALA A 52 -4.74 2.21 -11.53
CA ALA A 52 -3.95 1.29 -10.70
C ALA A 52 -3.15 2.04 -9.63
#